data_AF-A0A955DLZ9-F1
#
_entry.id   AF-A0A955DLZ9-F1
#
_cell.length_a   1.000
_cell.length_b   1.000
_cell.length_c   1.000
_cell.angle_alpha   90.00
_cell.angle_beta   90.00
_cell.angle_gamma   90.00
#
_symmetry.space_group_name_H-M   'P 1'
#
loop_
_entity.id
_entity.type
_entity.pdbx_description
1 polymer ?
#
loop_
_entity_poly.entity_id
_entity_poly.type
_entity_poly.pdbx_seq_one_letter_code
_entity_poly.pdbx_strand_id
1 'polypeptide(L)'
;MSAKQIAYDVDARERMLRGIQKLAKAVKVTLGPSGRVVILEKSFGSPTVTKDGVTVAREIELQDKFEDMGARMVKEVASKTSDVAGDGT
;
A
#
# COMPACT_ATOMS: atom_id res chain seq x y z
N MET A 1 -11.27 -8.71 25.46
CA MET A 1 -10.44 -8.92 24.25
C MET A 1 -11.35 -9.41 23.13
N SER A 2 -11.26 -8.84 21.93
CA SER A 2 -12.01 -9.35 20.78
C SER A 2 -11.45 -10.70 20.32
N ALA A 3 -12.31 -11.56 19.75
CA ALA A 3 -11.89 -12.84 19.21
C ALA A 3 -10.88 -12.64 18.07
N LYS A 4 -9.81 -13.45 18.04
CA LYS A 4 -8.83 -13.44 16.97
C LYS A 4 -9.31 -14.31 15.81
N GLN A 5 -9.22 -13.77 14.59
CA GLN A 5 -9.35 -14.58 13.38
C GLN A 5 -8.01 -15.24 13.07
N ILE A 6 -8.03 -16.50 12.69
CA ILE A 6 -6.85 -17.28 12.36
C ILE A 6 -7.07 -17.91 10.98
N ALA A 7 -6.11 -17.72 10.08
CA ALA A 7 -6.08 -18.31 8.75
C ALA A 7 -4.77 -19.08 8.58
N TYR A 8 -4.79 -20.14 7.77
CA TYR A 8 -3.64 -21.04 7.57
C TYR A 8 -3.31 -21.23 6.09
N ASP A 9 -2.10 -21.73 5.83
CA ASP A 9 -1.62 -22.24 4.55
C ASP A 9 -1.88 -21.34 3.33
N VAL A 10 -2.70 -21.81 2.39
CA VAL A 10 -2.96 -21.17 1.11
C VAL A 10 -3.94 -20.01 1.28
N ASP A 11 -4.98 -20.16 2.09
CA ASP A 11 -5.98 -19.11 2.33
C ASP A 11 -5.32 -17.86 2.96
N ALA A 12 -4.45 -18.04 3.96
CA ALA A 12 -3.70 -16.94 4.54
C ALA A 12 -2.79 -16.24 3.51
N ARG A 13 -2.06 -17.01 2.70
CA ARG A 13 -1.13 -16.48 1.69
C ARG A 13 -1.86 -15.75 0.57
N GLU A 14 -2.98 -16.29 0.09
CA GLU A 14 -3.78 -15.66 -0.95
C GLU A 14 -4.35 -14.32 -0.50
N ARG A 15 -4.86 -14.23 0.73
CA ARG A 15 -5.36 -12.96 1.28
C ARG A 15 -4.24 -11.93 1.40
N MET A 16 -3.10 -12.30 1.97
CA MET A 16 -1.96 -11.38 2.02
C MET A 16 -1.51 -10.93 0.62
N LEU A 17 -1.44 -11.86 -0.34
CA LEU A 17 -1.05 -11.56 -1.72
C LEU A 17 -2.01 -10.58 -2.39
N ARG A 18 -3.33 -10.70 -2.16
CA ARG A 18 -4.33 -9.75 -2.67
C ARG A 18 -4.07 -8.34 -2.14
N GLY A 19 -3.75 -8.21 -0.86
CA GLY A 19 -3.40 -6.93 -0.26
C GLY A 19 -2.13 -6.31 -0.86
N ILE A 20 -1.08 -7.11 -0.99
CA ILE A 20 0.17 -6.70 -1.65
C ILE A 20 -0.07 -6.24 -3.08
N GLN A 21 -0.90 -6.98 -3.84
CA GLN A 21 -1.23 -6.62 -5.22
C GLN A 21 -2.02 -5.31 -5.32
N LYS A 22 -2.92 -5.03 -4.37
CA LYS A 22 -3.65 -3.75 -4.32
C LYS A 22 -2.70 -2.59 -4.09
N LEU A 23 -1.79 -2.71 -3.12
CA LEU A 23 -0.73 -1.73 -2.86
C LEU A 23 0.14 -1.50 -4.10
N ALA A 24 0.71 -2.57 -4.65
CA ALA A 24 1.62 -2.49 -5.79
C ALA A 24 0.94 -1.90 -7.04
N LYS A 25 -0.32 -2.23 -7.30
CA LYS A 25 -1.08 -1.67 -8.44
C LYS A 25 -1.28 -0.16 -8.30
N ALA A 26 -1.53 0.34 -7.10
CA ALA A 26 -1.73 1.76 -6.84
C ALA A 26 -0.41 2.56 -6.91
N VAL A 27 0.69 2.00 -6.42
CA VAL A 27 1.99 2.72 -6.41
C VAL A 27 2.65 2.67 -7.78
N LYS A 28 2.67 1.52 -8.48
CA LYS A 28 3.44 1.35 -9.73
C LYS A 28 3.04 2.30 -10.85
N VAL A 29 1.81 2.83 -10.85
CA VAL A 29 1.37 3.76 -11.90
C VAL A 29 2.07 5.10 -11.82
N THR A 30 2.66 5.42 -10.66
CA THR A 30 3.40 6.66 -10.41
C THR A 30 4.90 6.56 -10.75
N LEU A 31 5.38 5.35 -11.09
CA LEU A 31 6.81 5.10 -11.28
C LEU A 31 7.38 5.76 -12.54
N GLY A 32 8.54 6.39 -12.40
CA GLY A 32 9.34 6.95 -13.49
C GLY A 32 8.85 8.31 -14.01
N PRO A 33 9.58 8.90 -14.98
CA PRO A 33 9.28 10.26 -15.48
C PRO A 33 7.91 10.35 -16.18
N SER A 34 7.39 9.23 -16.68
CA SER A 34 6.06 9.13 -17.31
C SER A 34 4.98 8.61 -16.36
N GLY A 35 5.21 8.67 -15.05
CA GLY A 35 4.23 8.31 -14.03
C GLY A 35 2.90 9.05 -14.21
N ARG A 36 1.80 8.32 -14.03
CA ARG A 36 0.43 8.82 -14.06
C ARG A 36 0.03 9.38 -12.71
N VAL A 37 -0.95 10.29 -12.73
CA VAL A 37 -1.51 10.86 -11.51
C VAL A 37 -2.42 9.87 -10.80
N VAL A 38 -2.36 9.90 -9.48
CA VAL A 38 -3.29 9.23 -8.57
C VAL A 38 -4.05 10.31 -7.81
N ILE A 39 -5.36 10.12 -7.67
CA ILE A 39 -6.26 11.03 -6.96
C ILE A 39 -6.55 10.40 -5.59
N LEU A 40 -6.28 11.16 -4.53
CA LEU A 40 -6.50 10.77 -3.15
C LEU A 40 -7.64 11.60 -2.57
N GLU A 41 -8.63 10.93 -2.00
CA GLU A 41 -9.74 11.57 -1.31
C GLU A 41 -9.24 12.29 -0.06
N LYS A 42 -9.89 13.42 0.27
CA LYS A 42 -9.70 14.14 1.52
C LYS A 42 -11.05 14.30 2.20
N SER A 43 -11.08 14.16 3.53
CA SER A 43 -12.32 14.34 4.31
C SER A 43 -12.90 15.75 4.24
N PHE A 44 -12.10 16.75 3.83
CA PHE A 44 -12.55 18.12 3.63
C PHE A 44 -11.75 18.80 2.51
N GLY A 45 -12.43 19.64 1.72
CA GLY A 45 -11.82 20.40 0.63
C GLY A 45 -11.70 19.61 -0.69
N SER A 46 -10.71 19.96 -1.50
CA SER A 46 -10.45 19.32 -2.81
C SER A 46 -9.56 18.08 -2.67
N PRO A 47 -9.70 17.08 -3.55
CA PRO A 47 -8.85 15.89 -3.54
C PRO A 47 -7.39 16.23 -3.83
N THR A 48 -6.48 15.37 -3.38
CA THR A 48 -5.04 15.53 -3.68
C THR A 48 -4.69 14.78 -4.94
N VAL A 49 -4.11 15.46 -5.91
CA VAL A 49 -3.59 14.84 -7.14
C VAL A 49 -2.08 14.73 -7.00
N THR A 50 -1.55 13.51 -7.05
CA THR A 50 -0.12 13.27 -6.84
C THR A 50 0.45 12.26 -7.85
N LYS A 51 1.75 12.39 -8.13
CA LYS A 51 2.58 11.38 -8.81
C LYS A 51 3.64 10.80 -7.89
N ASP A 52 3.56 11.09 -6.59
CA ASP A 52 4.50 10.56 -5.61
C ASP A 52 4.01 9.21 -5.08
N GLY A 53 4.75 8.14 -5.40
CA GLY A 53 4.46 6.79 -4.95
C GLY A 53 4.52 6.63 -3.43
N VAL A 54 5.36 7.41 -2.73
CA VAL A 54 5.47 7.37 -1.27
C VAL A 54 4.20 7.90 -0.64
N THR A 55 3.70 9.03 -1.12
CA THR A 55 2.40 9.59 -0.68
C THR A 55 1.26 8.61 -0.96
N VAL A 56 1.22 7.99 -2.14
CA VAL A 56 0.19 6.99 -2.48
C VAL A 56 0.25 5.77 -1.56
N ALA A 57 1.44 5.24 -1.27
CA ALA A 57 1.61 4.10 -0.39
C ALA A 57 1.14 4.37 1.05
N ARG A 58 1.30 5.61 1.53
CA ARG A 58 0.91 6.01 2.90
C ARG A 58 -0.60 5.95 3.11
N GLU A 59 -1.39 6.37 2.12
CA GLU A 59 -2.86 6.43 2.19
C GLU A 59 -3.55 5.06 2.01
N ILE A 60 -2.81 4.00 1.70
CA ILE A 60 -3.40 2.68 1.48
C ILE A 60 -3.62 1.97 2.81
N GLU A 61 -4.89 1.77 3.13
CA GLU A 61 -5.41 0.94 4.21
C GLU A 61 -6.55 0.07 3.67
N LEU A 62 -6.52 -1.23 3.97
CA LEU A 62 -7.48 -2.19 3.44
C LEU A 62 -8.45 -2.65 4.53
N GLN A 63 -9.72 -2.86 4.15
CA GLN A 63 -10.76 -3.28 5.10
C GLN A 63 -10.54 -4.70 5.63
N ASP A 64 -10.05 -5.61 4.78
CA ASP A 64 -9.72 -6.98 5.19
C ASP A 64 -8.38 -6.98 5.94
N LYS A 65 -8.38 -7.52 7.17
CA LYS A 65 -7.21 -7.50 8.06
C LYS A 65 -6.03 -8.30 7.53
N PHE A 66 -6.26 -9.39 6.81
CA PHE A 66 -5.19 -10.22 6.26
C PHE A 66 -4.58 -9.57 5.02
N GLU A 67 -5.41 -8.96 4.17
CA GLU A 67 -4.93 -8.14 3.05
C GLU A 67 -4.13 -6.93 3.55
N ASP A 68 -4.66 -6.20 4.53
CA ASP A 68 -4.02 -5.01 5.10
C ASP A 68 -2.68 -5.36 5.75
N MET A 69 -2.60 -6.49 6.45
CA MET A 69 -1.35 -7.00 7.01
C MET A 69 -0.28 -7.22 5.92
N GLY A 70 -0.65 -7.85 4.81
CA GLY A 70 0.26 -8.05 3.68
C GLY A 70 0.73 -6.74 3.06
N ALA A 71 -0.19 -5.78 2.86
CA ALA A 71 0.14 -4.46 2.33
C ALA A 71 1.08 -3.68 3.28
N ARG A 72 0.80 -3.68 4.59
CA ARG A 72 1.64 -3.00 5.60
C ARG A 72 3.04 -3.59 5.68
N MET A 73 3.19 -4.92 5.62
CA MET A 73 4.50 -5.57 5.64
C MET A 73 5.38 -5.09 4.49
N VAL A 74 4.86 -5.08 3.26
CA VAL A 74 5.62 -4.62 2.10
C VAL A 74 5.91 -3.13 2.17
N LYS A 75 4.94 -2.32 2.61
CA LYS A 75 5.13 -0.88 2.81
C LYS A 75 6.28 -0.56 3.77
N GLU A 76 6.38 -1.30 4.88
CA GLU A 76 7.43 -1.07 5.88
C GLU A 76 8.83 -1.48 5.39
N VAL A 77 8.92 -2.57 4.62
CA VAL A 77 10.21 -2.98 4.04
C VAL A 77 10.64 -2.01 2.94
N ALA A 78 9.70 -1.59 2.10
CA ALA A 78 9.93 -0.62 1.03
C ALA A 78 10.38 0.74 1.55
N SER A 79 9.77 1.25 2.64
CA SER A 79 10.13 2.56 3.20
C SER A 79 11.57 2.60 3.70
N LYS A 80 12.07 1.49 4.26
CA LYS A 80 13.46 1.37 4.72
C LYS A 80 14.47 1.54 3.58
N THR A 81 14.13 1.14 2.36
CA THR A 81 14.98 1.37 1.17
C THR A 81 15.17 2.87 0.94
N SER A 82 14.08 3.64 0.97
CA SER A 82 14.15 5.09 0.78
C SER A 82 14.80 5.82 1.96
N ASP A 83 14.67 5.34 3.18
CA ASP A 83 15.32 5.96 4.34
C ASP A 83 16.86 5.89 4.24
N VAL A 84 17.40 4.81 3.64
CA VAL A 84 18.86 4.62 3.47
C VAL A 84 19.37 5.22 2.16
N ALA A 85 18.66 4.97 1.04
CA ALA A 85 19.13 5.33 -0.30
C ALA A 85 18.60 6.68 -0.81
N GLY A 86 17.56 7.24 -0.17
CA GLY A 86 16.89 8.47 -0.61
C GLY A 86 15.89 8.30 -1.77
N ASP A 87 15.85 7.12 -2.41
CA ASP A 87 14.93 6.74 -3.50
C ASP A 87 14.73 5.21 -3.51
N GLY A 88 13.73 4.71 -4.24
CA GLY A 88 13.51 3.27 -4.44
C GLY A 88 12.52 2.59 -3.49
N THR A 89 11.51 3.34 -3.00
CA THR A 89 10.35 2.77 -2.27
C THR A 89 9.47 1.93 -3.20
#